data_AF-A0A7G8G501-F1
#
_entry.id   AF-A0A7G8G501-F1
#
_cell.length_a   1.000
_cell.length_b   1.000
_cell.length_c   1.000
_cell.angle_alpha   90.00
_cell.angle_beta   90.00
_cell.angle_gamma   90.00
#
_symmetry.space_group_name_H-M   'P 1'
#
loop_
_entity.id
_entity.type
_entity.pdbx_description
1 polymer ?
#
loop_
_entity_poly.entity_id
_entity_poly.type
_entity_poly.pdbx_seq_one_letter_code
_entity_poly.pdbx_strand_id
1 'polypeptide(L)'
;MHGQVQEVINAAEAQHQQKSTAIQAQPQTFALSPRDVAGIAANPLLEMRNALADGRISSSIQAELQQIVPTFLAQVAWAQMTGDVSQIQKALAQISQPLLDQLGISPNETDITAITQRLLAYAADARADVEKLQDGDWSSPTLAAKAPPIPKRRLTWEQLIEGWRRSVGGTLEVDGYGVSERRVVLYRLAIKDFVAHISDAPPEDITIADVQRYVKWLQTDSGNAPRTQAGKLICLKNLVQIAVNNREIASNPFDGFKIVVPAGAADLKGYRPFTKPELVTIFTAVKQESREHNRLLPYILLLTGCRLAEAVQLRTKDIQQTEKGTWFINWEHEAIGTYPMLLKTKDSNNRKMPIHQKLIDTGLLDIDRRGEGRLFKDISQNTNTFSTHFTELLKRLDIWEKKKKVTHSFRNNAKDMWREVDIPLDVRNAFTGHAAVGVGERSYGVGLGQMPDKLNEYLQRIDISWLP
;
A
#
# COMPACT_ATOMS: atom_id res chain seq x y z
N MET A 1 -3.35 0.08 -39.29
CA MET A 1 -2.46 -0.15 -38.13
C MET A 1 -2.51 0.97 -37.08
N HIS A 2 -2.66 2.25 -37.44
CA HIS A 2 -2.85 3.35 -36.46
C HIS A 2 -4.22 3.38 -35.77
N GLY A 3 -5.33 3.05 -36.46
CA GLY A 3 -6.67 3.08 -35.87
C GLY A 3 -6.90 2.08 -34.73
N GLN A 4 -6.37 0.86 -34.86
CA GLN A 4 -6.49 -0.18 -33.84
C GLN A 4 -5.66 0.11 -32.59
N VAL A 5 -4.55 0.84 -32.72
CA VAL A 5 -3.75 1.28 -31.56
C VAL A 5 -4.47 2.39 -30.81
N GLN A 6 -5.14 3.30 -31.53
CA GLN A 6 -5.91 4.38 -30.91
C GLN A 6 -7.17 3.86 -30.18
N GLU A 7 -7.84 2.83 -30.70
CA GLU A 7 -8.96 2.19 -30.01
C GLU A 7 -8.53 1.47 -28.72
N VAL A 8 -7.35 0.84 -28.71
CA VAL A 8 -6.78 0.21 -27.51
C VAL A 8 -6.38 1.25 -26.46
N ILE A 9 -5.84 2.39 -26.89
CA ILE A 9 -5.52 3.52 -26.00
C ILE A 9 -6.80 4.11 -25.39
N ASN A 10 -7.81 4.38 -26.22
CA ASN A 10 -9.07 4.97 -25.76
C ASN A 10 -9.84 4.00 -24.83
N ALA A 11 -9.78 2.69 -25.09
CA ALA A 11 -10.37 1.68 -24.21
C ALA A 11 -9.63 1.56 -22.87
N ALA A 12 -8.30 1.69 -22.86
CA ALA A 12 -7.48 1.72 -21.65
C ALA A 12 -7.73 2.99 -20.82
N GLU A 13 -7.89 4.15 -21.47
CA GLU A 13 -8.23 5.43 -20.83
C GLU A 13 -9.64 5.40 -20.22
N ALA A 14 -10.62 4.83 -20.91
CA ALA A 14 -11.98 4.67 -20.42
C ALA A 14 -12.06 3.69 -19.21
N GLN A 15 -11.29 2.59 -19.23
CA GLN A 15 -11.17 1.67 -18.10
C GLN A 15 -10.47 2.31 -16.90
N HIS A 16 -9.47 3.17 -17.14
CA HIS A 16 -8.77 3.92 -16.10
C HIS A 16 -9.66 4.99 -15.46
N GLN A 17 -10.49 5.69 -16.24
CA GLN A 17 -11.44 6.69 -15.74
C GLN A 17 -12.62 6.07 -14.97
N GLN A 18 -13.13 4.91 -15.39
CA GLN A 18 -14.21 4.20 -14.67
C GLN A 18 -13.75 3.55 -13.35
N LYS A 19 -12.49 3.13 -13.21
CA LYS A 19 -11.95 2.59 -11.95
C LYS A 19 -11.48 3.68 -10.97
N SER A 20 -11.08 4.86 -11.46
CA SER A 20 -10.63 5.99 -10.63
C SER A 20 -11.75 6.67 -9.82
N THR A 21 -13.02 6.42 -10.14
CA THR A 21 -14.16 7.15 -9.56
C THR A 21 -14.69 6.53 -8.25
N ALA A 22 -14.19 5.36 -7.83
CA ALA A 22 -14.77 4.60 -6.70
C ALA A 22 -14.11 4.82 -5.32
N ILE A 23 -13.10 5.67 -5.19
CA ILE A 23 -12.54 6.02 -3.86
C ILE A 23 -12.21 7.51 -3.83
N GLN A 24 -13.24 8.35 -3.64
CA GLN A 24 -13.02 9.71 -3.20
C GLN A 24 -12.64 9.67 -1.72
N ALA A 25 -11.34 9.67 -1.44
CA ALA A 25 -10.85 10.08 -0.13
C ALA A 25 -11.38 11.50 0.12
N GLN A 26 -12.02 11.72 1.27
CA GLN A 26 -12.39 13.08 1.66
C GLN A 26 -11.10 13.94 1.64
N PRO A 27 -11.07 15.05 0.88
CA PRO A 27 -9.92 15.93 0.91
C PRO A 27 -9.71 16.39 2.36
N GLN A 28 -8.49 16.23 2.86
CA GLN A 28 -8.14 16.87 4.12
C GLN A 28 -8.17 18.37 3.88
N THR A 29 -9.20 19.03 4.41
CA THR A 29 -9.36 20.48 4.32
C THR A 29 -8.54 21.11 5.45
N PHE A 30 -7.43 21.73 5.10
CA PHE A 30 -6.71 22.59 6.03
C PHE A 30 -7.43 23.93 6.05
N ALA A 31 -7.80 24.42 7.24
CA ALA A 31 -8.32 25.78 7.37
C ALA A 31 -7.25 26.77 6.87
N LEU A 32 -7.64 27.63 5.94
CA LEU A 32 -6.70 28.59 5.35
C LEU A 32 -6.37 29.68 6.37
N SER A 33 -5.08 30.01 6.51
CA SER A 33 -4.71 31.16 7.32
C SER A 33 -5.24 32.45 6.68
N PRO A 34 -5.47 33.54 7.46
CA PRO A 34 -5.88 34.82 6.89
C PRO A 34 -4.93 35.36 5.81
N ARG A 35 -3.66 34.94 5.84
CA ARG A 35 -2.65 35.27 4.83
C ARG A 35 -2.83 34.45 3.55
N ASP A 36 -3.11 33.16 3.67
CA ASP A 36 -3.37 32.28 2.53
C ASP A 36 -4.67 32.69 1.81
N VAL A 37 -5.71 32.98 2.58
CA VAL A 37 -6.98 33.55 2.08
C VAL A 37 -6.71 34.82 1.27
N ALA A 38 -5.84 35.71 1.76
CA ALA A 38 -5.47 36.95 1.08
C ALA A 38 -4.68 36.73 -0.20
N GLY A 39 -3.73 35.80 -0.22
CA GLY A 39 -2.96 35.47 -1.44
C GLY A 39 -3.83 34.83 -2.51
N ILE A 40 -4.69 33.88 -2.11
CA ILE A 40 -5.64 33.20 -3.02
C ILE A 40 -6.65 34.19 -3.59
N ALA A 41 -7.23 35.06 -2.76
CA ALA A 41 -8.23 36.04 -3.20
C ALA A 41 -7.68 37.08 -4.19
N ALA A 42 -6.40 37.46 -4.07
CA ALA A 42 -5.79 38.45 -4.94
C ALA A 42 -5.38 37.88 -6.32
N ASN A 43 -5.06 36.58 -6.40
CA ASN A 43 -4.47 35.99 -7.59
C ASN A 43 -5.34 36.15 -8.86
N PRO A 44 -6.66 35.85 -8.84
CA PRO A 44 -7.53 36.11 -9.98
C PRO A 44 -7.44 37.52 -10.56
N LEU A 45 -7.49 38.52 -9.67
CA LEU A 45 -7.48 39.93 -10.05
C LEU A 45 -6.13 40.35 -10.65
N LEU A 46 -5.03 39.84 -10.08
CA LEU A 46 -3.68 40.09 -10.57
C LEU A 46 -3.41 39.40 -11.90
N GLU A 47 -3.86 38.15 -12.09
CA GLU A 47 -3.76 37.45 -13.37
C GLU A 47 -4.55 38.16 -14.47
N MET A 48 -5.78 38.61 -14.18
CA MET A 48 -6.58 39.40 -15.12
C MET A 48 -5.89 40.70 -15.52
N ARG A 49 -5.36 41.44 -14.54
CA ARG A 49 -4.66 42.71 -14.77
C ARG A 49 -3.36 42.50 -15.54
N ASN A 50 -2.57 41.48 -15.20
CA ASN A 50 -1.33 41.17 -15.90
C ASN A 50 -1.59 40.70 -17.34
N ALA A 51 -2.67 39.94 -17.58
CA ALA A 51 -3.10 39.57 -18.92
C ALA A 51 -3.46 40.79 -19.79
N LEU A 52 -4.05 41.85 -19.20
CA LEU A 52 -4.26 43.14 -19.88
C LEU A 52 -2.94 43.88 -20.12
N ALA A 53 -2.01 43.81 -19.16
CA ALA A 53 -0.70 44.46 -19.23
C ALA A 53 0.21 43.88 -20.35
N ASP A 54 0.16 42.56 -20.56
CA ASP A 54 1.09 41.84 -21.44
C ASP A 54 0.73 41.89 -22.94
N GLY A 55 -0.43 42.46 -23.31
CA GLY A 55 -0.73 42.91 -24.68
C GLY A 55 -0.67 41.87 -25.81
N ARG A 56 -0.62 40.55 -25.53
CA ARG A 56 -0.62 39.49 -26.55
C ARG A 56 -1.91 38.67 -26.48
N ILE A 57 -2.76 38.87 -27.50
CA ILE A 57 -3.88 37.99 -27.84
C ILE A 57 -3.29 36.64 -28.27
N SER A 58 -3.21 35.65 -27.38
CA SER A 58 -2.92 34.26 -27.75
C SER A 58 -3.45 33.26 -26.70
N SER A 59 -4.73 32.93 -26.74
CA SER A 59 -5.33 31.59 -26.49
C SER A 59 -6.81 31.68 -26.13
N SER A 60 -7.55 30.58 -26.33
CA SER A 60 -9.00 30.47 -26.04
C SER A 60 -9.39 30.85 -24.61
N ILE A 61 -8.49 30.71 -23.64
CA ILE A 61 -8.70 31.06 -22.23
C ILE A 61 -8.80 32.59 -22.03
N GLN A 62 -8.14 33.40 -22.88
CA GLN A 62 -8.17 34.88 -22.77
C GLN A 62 -9.51 35.50 -23.20
N ALA A 63 -10.19 34.91 -24.20
CA ALA A 63 -11.49 35.40 -24.65
C ALA A 63 -12.59 35.18 -23.59
N GLU A 64 -12.51 34.06 -22.88
CA GLU A 64 -13.40 33.77 -21.75
C GLU A 64 -13.13 34.74 -20.57
N LEU A 65 -11.86 34.95 -20.19
CA LEU A 65 -11.52 35.85 -19.08
C LEU A 65 -11.89 37.32 -19.36
N GLN A 66 -11.73 37.81 -20.59
CA GLN A 66 -12.15 39.18 -20.96
C GLN A 66 -13.68 39.38 -20.90
N GLN A 67 -14.47 38.33 -21.14
CA GLN A 67 -15.93 38.39 -21.01
C GLN A 67 -16.39 38.28 -19.54
N ILE A 68 -15.59 37.61 -18.71
CA ILE A 68 -15.88 37.40 -17.29
C ILE A 68 -15.56 38.66 -16.46
N VAL A 69 -14.49 39.41 -16.77
CA VAL A 69 -14.05 40.57 -15.96
C VAL A 69 -15.13 41.65 -15.79
N PRO A 70 -15.81 42.15 -16.84
CA PRO A 70 -16.85 43.17 -16.67
C PRO A 70 -18.04 42.63 -15.87
N THR A 71 -18.41 41.38 -16.11
CA THR A 71 -19.50 40.70 -15.40
C THR A 71 -19.17 40.53 -13.91
N PHE A 72 -17.93 40.14 -13.62
CA PHE A 72 -17.41 39.97 -12.27
C PHE A 72 -17.35 41.30 -11.51
N LEU A 73 -16.80 42.34 -12.13
CA LEU A 73 -16.76 43.69 -11.52
C LEU A 73 -18.16 44.26 -11.30
N ALA A 74 -19.10 44.02 -12.22
CA ALA A 74 -20.51 44.41 -12.05
C ALA A 74 -21.19 43.63 -10.91
N GLN A 75 -20.92 42.33 -10.77
CA GLN A 75 -21.40 41.52 -9.65
C GLN A 75 -20.83 42.01 -8.32
N VAL A 76 -19.53 42.36 -8.29
CA VAL A 76 -18.87 42.95 -7.12
C VAL A 76 -19.49 44.28 -6.72
N ALA A 77 -19.74 45.17 -7.68
CA ALA A 77 -20.44 46.43 -7.43
C ALA A 77 -21.86 46.20 -6.91
N TRP A 78 -22.58 45.23 -7.47
CA TRP A 78 -23.93 44.86 -7.04
C TRP A 78 -23.94 44.33 -5.60
N ALA A 79 -23.02 43.42 -5.24
CA ALA A 79 -22.94 42.91 -3.86
C ALA A 79 -22.52 43.99 -2.86
N GLN A 80 -21.68 44.95 -3.25
CA GLN A 80 -21.36 46.11 -2.42
C GLN A 80 -22.60 46.99 -2.16
N MET A 81 -23.56 47.03 -3.08
CA MET A 81 -24.82 47.79 -2.93
C MET A 81 -25.90 47.02 -2.18
N THR A 82 -26.01 45.70 -2.37
CA THR A 82 -27.13 44.89 -1.85
C THR A 82 -26.79 44.03 -0.64
N GLY A 83 -25.50 43.77 -0.40
CA GLY A 83 -25.03 42.79 0.58
C GLY A 83 -25.17 41.32 0.14
N ASP A 84 -25.72 41.04 -1.04
CA ASP A 84 -25.88 39.68 -1.56
C ASP A 84 -24.61 39.23 -2.30
N VAL A 85 -23.91 38.25 -1.72
CA VAL A 85 -22.64 37.71 -2.25
C VAL A 85 -22.79 36.39 -3.02
N SER A 86 -24.02 35.87 -3.17
CA SER A 86 -24.27 34.54 -3.74
C SER A 86 -23.77 34.37 -5.18
N GLN A 87 -24.00 35.38 -6.03
CA GLN A 87 -23.52 35.42 -7.42
C GLN A 87 -21.99 35.49 -7.51
N ILE A 88 -21.36 36.22 -6.57
CA ILE A 88 -19.91 36.37 -6.50
C ILE A 88 -19.25 35.09 -6.04
N GLN A 89 -19.81 34.38 -5.05
CA GLN A 89 -19.30 33.09 -4.61
C GLN A 89 -19.21 32.09 -5.77
N LYS A 90 -20.22 32.08 -6.66
CA LYS A 90 -20.23 31.20 -7.83
C LYS A 90 -19.18 31.56 -8.88
N ALA A 91 -19.02 32.84 -9.19
CA ALA A 91 -17.98 33.31 -10.13
C ALA A 91 -16.57 33.13 -9.55
N LEU A 92 -16.41 33.37 -8.26
CA LEU A 92 -15.15 33.24 -7.53
C LEU A 92 -14.71 31.78 -7.42
N ALA A 93 -15.64 30.84 -7.24
CA ALA A 93 -15.38 29.42 -7.35
C ALA A 93 -14.80 29.09 -8.74
N GLN A 94 -15.41 29.56 -9.84
CA GLN A 94 -14.91 29.29 -11.19
C GLN A 94 -13.51 29.84 -11.46
N ILE A 95 -13.18 31.03 -10.95
CA ILE A 95 -11.91 31.70 -11.25
C ILE A 95 -10.80 31.26 -10.30
N SER A 96 -11.12 30.89 -9.05
CA SER A 96 -10.13 30.44 -8.06
C SER A 96 -9.87 28.94 -8.13
N GLN A 97 -10.77 28.13 -8.70
CA GLN A 97 -10.65 26.67 -8.74
C GLN A 97 -9.35 26.17 -9.39
N PRO A 98 -8.89 26.70 -10.55
CA PRO A 98 -7.64 26.22 -11.15
C PRO A 98 -6.42 26.40 -10.24
N LEU A 99 -6.36 27.53 -9.52
CA LEU A 99 -5.31 27.79 -8.54
C LEU A 99 -5.43 26.86 -7.33
N LEU A 100 -6.65 26.69 -6.80
CA LEU A 100 -6.90 25.80 -5.68
C LEU A 100 -6.52 24.34 -6.02
N ASP A 101 -6.85 23.89 -7.24
CA ASP A 101 -6.46 22.56 -7.75
C ASP A 101 -4.94 22.42 -7.90
N GLN A 102 -4.27 23.44 -8.46
CA GLN A 102 -2.80 23.47 -8.58
C GLN A 102 -2.11 23.41 -7.21
N LEU A 103 -2.68 24.11 -6.22
CA LEU A 103 -2.17 24.14 -4.86
C LEU A 103 -2.57 22.91 -4.04
N GLY A 104 -3.44 22.06 -4.57
CA GLY A 104 -3.98 20.90 -3.87
C GLY A 104 -4.86 21.27 -2.67
N ILE A 105 -5.47 22.46 -2.69
CA ILE A 105 -6.29 23.01 -1.61
C ILE A 105 -7.76 22.75 -1.91
N SER A 106 -8.47 22.11 -0.98
CA SER A 106 -9.93 22.00 -1.02
C SER A 106 -10.52 22.86 0.11
N PRO A 107 -10.96 24.09 -0.17
CA PRO A 107 -11.48 24.98 0.87
C PRO A 107 -12.84 24.50 1.39
N ASN A 108 -13.09 24.63 2.69
CA ASN A 108 -14.42 24.41 3.28
C ASN A 108 -15.31 25.66 3.09
N GLU A 109 -16.59 25.60 3.51
CA GLU A 109 -17.52 26.74 3.36
C GLU A 109 -17.04 28.03 4.05
N THR A 110 -16.33 27.90 5.18
CA THR A 110 -15.77 29.04 5.91
C THR A 110 -14.60 29.66 5.14
N ASP A 111 -13.74 28.82 4.57
CA ASP A 111 -12.63 29.26 3.71
C ASP A 111 -13.15 29.97 2.46
N ILE A 112 -14.17 29.42 1.79
CA ILE A 112 -14.81 30.03 0.61
C ILE A 112 -15.38 31.41 0.96
N THR A 113 -16.05 31.52 2.11
CA THR A 113 -16.61 32.79 2.59
C THR A 113 -15.49 33.80 2.87
N ALA A 114 -14.41 33.39 3.53
CA ALA A 114 -13.28 34.25 3.82
C ALA A 114 -12.56 34.73 2.56
N ILE A 115 -12.34 33.86 1.57
CA ILE A 115 -11.76 34.22 0.27
C ILE A 115 -12.67 35.23 -0.44
N THR A 116 -13.99 35.00 -0.40
CA THR A 116 -14.98 35.91 -1.02
C THR A 116 -14.96 37.29 -0.41
N GLN A 117 -15.01 37.39 0.92
CA GLN A 117 -14.96 38.68 1.62
C GLN A 117 -13.65 39.42 1.34
N ARG A 118 -12.54 38.69 1.32
CA ARG A 118 -11.23 39.29 1.05
C ARG A 118 -11.09 39.76 -0.40
N LEU A 119 -11.64 39.02 -1.36
CA LEU A 119 -11.68 39.45 -2.75
C LEU A 119 -12.48 40.74 -2.90
N LEU A 120 -13.65 40.84 -2.26
CA LEU A 120 -14.45 42.07 -2.26
C LEU A 120 -13.67 43.26 -1.72
N ALA A 121 -12.84 43.05 -0.70
CA ALA A 121 -11.98 44.09 -0.15
C ALA A 121 -10.89 44.57 -1.14
N TYR A 122 -10.47 43.71 -2.09
CA TYR A 122 -9.49 44.05 -3.12
C TYR A 122 -10.08 44.66 -4.39
N ALA A 123 -11.40 44.67 -4.53
CA ALA A 123 -12.07 45.11 -5.74
C ALA A 123 -11.77 46.55 -6.14
N ALA A 124 -11.72 47.48 -5.16
CA ALA A 124 -11.42 48.88 -5.42
C ALA A 124 -9.98 49.07 -5.92
N ASP A 125 -9.03 48.37 -5.30
CA ASP A 125 -7.62 48.39 -5.73
C ASP A 125 -7.45 47.79 -7.13
N ALA A 126 -8.10 46.67 -7.41
CA ALA A 126 -8.06 46.03 -8.72
C ALA A 126 -8.68 46.91 -9.82
N ARG A 127 -9.80 47.59 -9.52
CA ARG A 127 -10.42 48.55 -10.44
C ARG A 127 -9.47 49.70 -10.77
N ALA A 128 -8.88 50.30 -9.75
CA ALA A 128 -7.91 51.38 -9.94
C ALA A 128 -6.68 50.93 -10.74
N ASP A 129 -6.21 49.69 -10.53
CA ASP A 129 -5.08 49.13 -11.27
C ASP A 129 -5.39 48.84 -12.75
N VAL A 130 -6.66 48.58 -13.10
CA VAL A 130 -7.13 48.45 -14.49
C VAL A 130 -7.33 49.83 -15.14
N GLU A 131 -7.89 50.80 -14.41
CA GLU A 131 -8.05 52.18 -14.89
C GLU A 131 -6.67 52.81 -15.21
N LYS A 132 -5.65 52.60 -14.34
CA LYS A 132 -4.26 52.98 -14.62
C LYS A 132 -3.74 52.43 -15.95
N LEU A 133 -3.97 51.14 -16.23
CA LEU A 133 -3.54 50.54 -17.49
C LEU A 133 -4.27 51.17 -18.69
N GLN A 134 -5.56 51.48 -18.57
CA GLN A 134 -6.34 52.14 -19.62
C GLN A 134 -5.85 53.57 -19.91
N ASP A 135 -5.38 54.26 -18.87
CA ASP A 135 -4.77 55.59 -18.96
C ASP A 135 -3.29 55.55 -19.45
N GLY A 136 -2.77 54.36 -19.77
CA GLY A 136 -1.41 54.15 -20.29
C GLY A 136 -0.32 54.06 -19.22
N ASP A 137 -0.68 53.92 -17.93
CA ASP A 137 0.24 53.67 -16.83
C ASP A 137 0.46 52.17 -16.61
N TRP A 138 1.64 51.69 -17.00
CA TRP A 138 2.08 50.30 -16.88
C TRP A 138 2.84 50.01 -15.57
N SER A 139 2.80 50.90 -14.58
CA SER A 139 3.44 50.72 -13.27
C SER A 139 2.93 49.48 -12.53
N SER A 140 3.64 49.01 -11.50
CA SER A 140 3.22 47.82 -10.75
C SER A 140 1.84 48.03 -10.08
N PRO A 141 0.97 46.99 -10.04
CA PRO A 141 -0.37 47.14 -9.50
C PRO A 141 -0.33 47.34 -7.99
N THR A 142 -1.17 48.25 -7.51
CA THR A 142 -1.39 48.57 -6.09
C THR A 142 -1.79 47.31 -5.31
N LEU A 143 -2.61 46.45 -5.93
CA LEU A 143 -3.02 45.18 -5.36
C LEU A 143 -1.83 44.25 -5.09
N ALA A 144 -0.84 44.19 -5.97
CA ALA A 144 0.33 43.32 -5.77
C ALA A 144 1.21 43.77 -4.60
N ALA A 145 1.23 45.05 -4.27
CA ALA A 145 1.93 45.58 -3.10
C ALA A 145 1.19 45.26 -1.78
N LYS A 146 -0.13 45.09 -1.82
CA LYS A 146 -0.98 44.81 -0.66
C LYS A 146 -1.23 43.32 -0.42
N ALA A 147 -1.27 42.52 -1.47
CA ALA A 147 -1.55 41.09 -1.39
C ALA A 147 -0.30 40.30 -0.99
N PRO A 148 -0.40 39.37 -0.03
CA PRO A 148 0.68 38.42 0.22
C PRO A 148 0.83 37.46 -0.98
N PRO A 149 2.00 36.83 -1.14
CA PRO A 149 2.20 35.85 -2.21
C PRO A 149 1.23 34.67 -2.07
N ILE A 150 0.95 34.02 -3.20
CA ILE A 150 0.16 32.79 -3.25
C ILE A 150 0.73 31.76 -2.26
N PRO A 151 -0.12 31.06 -1.48
CA PRO A 151 0.35 29.99 -0.61
C PRO A 151 1.15 28.95 -1.38
N LYS A 152 2.14 28.33 -0.72
CA LYS A 152 2.85 27.19 -1.29
C LYS A 152 1.90 26.00 -1.39
N ARG A 153 2.02 25.20 -2.46
CA ARG A 153 1.29 23.94 -2.64
C ARG A 153 1.38 23.12 -1.36
N ARG A 154 0.23 22.69 -0.83
CA ARG A 154 0.13 21.89 0.39
C ARG A 154 0.00 20.42 0.02
N LEU A 155 0.99 19.59 0.35
CA LEU A 155 0.86 18.14 0.13
C LEU A 155 0.05 17.52 1.28
N THR A 156 -0.65 16.45 0.99
CA THR A 156 -1.27 15.60 2.01
C THR A 156 -0.55 14.26 2.12
N TRP A 157 -0.65 13.61 3.27
CA TRP A 157 -0.16 12.25 3.45
C TRP A 157 -0.83 11.25 2.50
N GLU A 158 -2.10 11.46 2.13
CA GLU A 158 -2.81 10.60 1.18
C GLU A 158 -2.29 10.80 -0.25
N GLN A 159 -1.95 12.04 -0.66
CA GLN A 159 -1.28 12.28 -1.94
C GLN A 159 0.08 11.57 -2.02
N LEU A 160 0.83 11.53 -0.92
CA LEU A 160 2.07 10.76 -0.84
C LEU A 160 1.82 9.24 -0.95
N ILE A 161 0.75 8.72 -0.35
CA ILE A 161 0.33 7.30 -0.51
C ILE A 161 -0.01 7.02 -1.98
N GLU A 162 -0.74 7.91 -2.64
CA GLU A 162 -1.14 7.73 -4.04
C GLU A 162 0.06 7.83 -4.98
N GLY A 163 0.99 8.76 -4.72
CA GLY A 163 2.29 8.81 -5.39
C GLY A 163 3.07 7.51 -5.24
N TRP A 164 3.05 6.92 -4.05
CA TRP A 164 3.66 5.61 -3.84
C TRP A 164 2.96 4.49 -4.59
N ARG A 165 1.62 4.40 -4.54
CA ARG A 165 0.85 3.40 -5.31
C ARG A 165 1.16 3.46 -6.80
N ARG A 166 1.20 4.66 -7.38
CA ARG A 166 1.62 4.88 -8.77
C ARG A 166 3.04 4.38 -9.02
N SER A 167 3.99 4.69 -8.12
CA SER A 167 5.40 4.29 -8.27
C SER A 167 5.63 2.77 -8.27
N VAL A 168 4.73 1.99 -7.65
CA VAL A 168 4.84 0.53 -7.58
C VAL A 168 3.95 -0.21 -8.58
N GLY A 169 3.25 0.52 -9.46
CA GLY A 169 2.38 -0.07 -10.49
C GLY A 169 0.96 -0.42 -10.02
N GLY A 170 0.45 0.25 -8.99
CA GLY A 170 -0.96 0.19 -8.59
C GLY A 170 -1.26 -0.67 -7.36
N THR A 171 -2.51 -1.16 -7.29
CA THR A 171 -3.03 -1.95 -6.18
C THR A 171 -3.16 -3.43 -6.56
N LEU A 172 -2.53 -4.29 -5.75
CA LEU A 172 -2.43 -5.73 -6.01
C LEU A 172 -3.79 -6.39 -6.18
N GLU A 173 -4.76 -6.02 -5.35
CA GLU A 173 -6.11 -6.58 -5.33
C GLU A 173 -6.96 -6.15 -6.54
N VAL A 174 -6.55 -5.13 -7.29
CA VAL A 174 -7.30 -4.61 -8.45
C VAL A 174 -6.79 -5.19 -9.75
N ASP A 175 -5.47 -5.12 -9.97
CA ASP A 175 -4.87 -5.45 -11.27
C ASP A 175 -3.81 -6.58 -11.19
N GLY A 176 -3.59 -7.18 -10.02
CA GLY A 176 -2.59 -8.26 -9.82
C GLY A 176 -1.14 -7.77 -9.72
N TYR A 177 -0.91 -6.46 -9.86
CA TYR A 177 0.40 -5.82 -9.77
C TYR A 177 0.41 -4.70 -8.71
N GLY A 178 1.60 -4.33 -8.25
CA GLY A 178 1.77 -3.31 -7.23
C GLY A 178 1.60 -3.76 -5.78
N VAL A 179 1.06 -2.88 -4.94
CA VAL A 179 1.05 -3.01 -3.48
C VAL A 179 -0.30 -3.47 -2.95
N SER A 180 -0.29 -4.31 -1.91
CA SER A 180 -1.52 -4.75 -1.26
C SER A 180 -2.13 -3.66 -0.37
N GLU A 181 -3.46 -3.64 -0.30
CA GLU A 181 -4.21 -2.78 0.64
C GLU A 181 -3.74 -2.97 2.09
N ARG A 182 -3.44 -4.22 2.48
CA ARG A 182 -2.87 -4.53 3.79
C ARG A 182 -1.56 -3.77 4.05
N ARG A 183 -0.71 -3.60 3.04
CA ARG A 183 0.54 -2.85 3.19
C ARG A 183 0.27 -1.35 3.27
N VAL A 184 -0.70 -0.82 2.52
CA VAL A 184 -1.16 0.58 2.63
C VAL A 184 -1.67 0.90 4.03
N VAL A 185 -2.42 -0.01 4.67
CA VAL A 185 -2.88 0.15 6.07
C VAL A 185 -1.72 0.40 7.04
N LEU A 186 -0.56 -0.26 6.85
CA LEU A 186 0.60 -0.04 7.72
C LEU A 186 1.15 1.40 7.61
N TYR A 187 1.09 1.98 6.42
CA TYR A 187 1.49 3.37 6.18
C TYR A 187 0.51 4.34 6.84
N ARG A 188 -0.80 4.12 6.65
CA ARG A 188 -1.84 4.92 7.32
C ARG A 188 -1.73 4.86 8.84
N LEU A 189 -1.39 3.70 9.41
CA LEU A 189 -1.13 3.57 10.86
C LEU A 189 0.15 4.30 11.31
N ALA A 190 1.18 4.39 10.46
CA ALA A 190 2.37 5.17 10.78
C ALA A 190 2.08 6.68 10.73
N ILE A 191 1.32 7.13 9.71
CA ILE A 191 0.85 8.51 9.56
C ILE A 191 -0.03 8.91 10.74
N LYS A 192 -1.01 8.07 11.10
CA LYS A 192 -1.91 8.33 12.22
C LYS A 192 -1.14 8.59 13.52
N ASP A 193 -0.18 7.73 13.85
CA ASP A 193 0.65 7.90 15.05
C ASP A 193 1.49 9.18 14.99
N PHE A 194 2.08 9.49 13.82
CA PHE A 194 2.89 10.69 13.65
C PHE A 194 2.04 11.96 13.84
N VAL A 195 0.88 12.03 13.18
CA VAL A 195 -0.02 13.18 13.26
C VAL A 195 -0.57 13.34 14.67
N ALA A 196 -0.98 12.25 15.33
CA ALA A 196 -1.58 12.31 16.66
C ALA A 196 -0.59 12.71 17.77
N HIS A 197 0.71 12.44 17.60
CA HIS A 197 1.68 12.59 18.68
C HIS A 197 2.79 13.60 18.41
N ILE A 198 3.03 13.99 17.15
CA ILE A 198 4.23 14.76 16.77
C ILE A 198 3.89 16.07 16.08
N SER A 199 3.15 16.02 14.97
CA SER A 199 2.85 17.18 14.13
C SER A 199 1.73 16.87 13.14
N ASP A 200 0.77 17.79 13.04
CA ASP A 200 -0.27 17.85 12.01
C ASP A 200 0.16 18.65 10.78
N ALA A 201 1.41 19.10 10.73
CA ALA A 201 1.94 19.85 9.61
C ALA A 201 1.93 19.02 8.29
N PRO A 202 1.78 19.70 7.15
CA PRO A 202 1.91 19.08 5.84
C PRO A 202 3.27 18.37 5.65
N PRO A 203 3.36 17.30 4.83
CA PRO A 203 4.59 16.52 4.63
C PRO A 203 5.80 17.36 4.19
N GLU A 204 5.59 18.41 3.40
CA GLU A 204 6.66 19.30 2.92
C GLU A 204 7.24 20.23 4.01
N ASP A 205 6.49 20.44 5.09
CA ASP A 205 6.90 21.30 6.22
C ASP A 205 7.50 20.48 7.38
N ILE A 206 7.52 19.15 7.27
CA ILE A 206 8.09 18.28 8.31
C ILE A 206 9.59 18.56 8.45
N THR A 207 10.00 18.89 9.66
CA THR A 207 11.38 19.22 9.99
C THR A 207 12.15 18.02 10.54
N ILE A 208 13.48 18.10 10.53
CA ILE A 208 14.36 17.15 11.21
C ILE A 208 14.02 17.06 12.71
N ALA A 209 13.62 18.17 13.35
CA ALA A 209 13.25 18.19 14.76
C ALA A 209 11.96 17.39 15.03
N ASP A 210 10.99 17.42 14.10
CA ASP A 210 9.78 16.60 14.21
C ASP A 210 10.12 15.11 14.11
N VAL A 211 11.02 14.73 13.19
CA VAL A 211 11.50 13.35 13.07
C VAL A 211 12.23 12.90 14.33
N GLN A 212 13.07 13.76 14.94
CA GLN A 212 13.73 13.46 16.21
C GLN A 212 12.71 13.18 17.33
N ARG A 213 11.67 14.02 17.45
CA ARG A 213 10.58 13.79 18.41
C ARG A 213 9.85 12.48 18.13
N TYR A 214 9.62 12.16 16.85
CA TYR A 214 8.96 10.91 16.47
C TYR A 214 9.78 9.67 16.81
N VAL A 215 11.07 9.67 16.50
CA VAL A 215 12.00 8.58 16.85
C VAL A 215 12.03 8.38 18.36
N LYS A 216 12.12 9.47 19.14
CA LYS A 216 12.07 9.42 20.60
C LYS A 216 10.75 8.78 21.06
N TRP A 217 9.60 9.32 20.63
CA TRP A 217 8.28 8.81 20.98
C TRP A 217 8.10 7.32 20.63
N LEU A 218 8.59 6.90 19.44
CA LEU A 218 8.57 5.49 19.04
C LEU A 218 9.31 4.61 20.06
N GLN A 219 10.44 5.06 20.57
CA GLN A 219 11.29 4.31 21.49
C GLN A 219 10.82 4.36 22.95
N THR A 220 10.21 5.48 23.38
CA THR A 220 9.86 5.71 24.79
C THR A 220 8.38 5.47 25.11
N ASP A 221 7.48 5.92 24.24
CA ASP A 221 6.07 6.08 24.61
C ASP A 221 5.14 5.17 23.80
N SER A 222 5.54 4.75 22.60
CA SER A 222 4.64 4.04 21.68
C SER A 222 4.25 2.62 22.13
N GLY A 223 4.97 2.03 23.10
CA GLY A 223 4.79 0.64 23.53
C GLY A 223 5.08 -0.43 22.45
N ASN A 224 5.50 0.00 21.25
CA ASN A 224 5.74 -0.90 20.13
C ASN A 224 7.04 -1.70 20.31
N ALA A 225 7.09 -2.90 19.75
CA ALA A 225 8.34 -3.66 19.68
C ALA A 225 9.35 -2.97 18.72
N PRO A 226 10.68 -3.11 18.93
CA PRO A 226 11.69 -2.42 18.13
C PRO A 226 11.55 -2.58 16.61
N ARG A 227 11.16 -3.78 16.14
CA ARG A 227 10.91 -4.02 14.70
C ARG A 227 9.69 -3.27 14.17
N THR A 228 8.65 -3.12 14.99
CA THR A 228 7.46 -2.33 14.65
C THR A 228 7.81 -0.85 14.63
N GLN A 229 8.58 -0.36 15.62
CA GLN A 229 9.10 1.01 15.65
C GLN A 229 9.88 1.31 14.36
N ALA A 230 10.85 0.47 14.02
CA ALA A 230 11.63 0.58 12.79
C ALA A 230 10.73 0.56 11.54
N GLY A 231 9.73 -0.34 11.50
CA GLY A 231 8.78 -0.43 10.41
C GLY A 231 7.95 0.84 10.20
N LYS A 232 7.46 1.46 11.28
CA LYS A 232 6.69 2.71 11.20
C LYS A 232 7.56 3.87 10.69
N LEU A 233 8.79 4.00 11.21
CA LEU A 233 9.76 4.99 10.71
C LEU A 233 10.05 4.79 9.21
N ILE A 234 10.26 3.54 8.79
CA ILE A 234 10.51 3.21 7.37
C ILE A 234 9.33 3.58 6.48
N CYS A 235 8.09 3.42 6.95
CA CYS A 235 6.91 3.78 6.16
C CYS A 235 6.91 5.28 5.83
N LEU A 236 7.06 6.15 6.83
CA LEU A 236 7.10 7.60 6.61
C LEU A 236 8.31 8.03 5.78
N LYS A 237 9.49 7.47 6.10
CA LYS A 237 10.71 7.70 5.32
C LYS A 237 10.51 7.37 3.84
N ASN A 238 9.86 6.25 3.53
CA ASN A 238 9.61 5.84 2.15
C ASN A 238 8.63 6.78 1.44
N LEU A 239 7.53 7.19 2.09
CA LEU A 239 6.57 8.13 1.48
C LEU A 239 7.22 9.45 1.11
N VAL A 240 7.97 10.03 2.04
CA VAL A 240 8.65 11.31 1.77
C VAL A 240 9.76 11.13 0.74
N GLN A 241 10.46 10.00 0.72
CA GLN A 241 11.43 9.72 -0.33
C GLN A 241 10.80 9.67 -1.73
N ILE A 242 9.59 9.13 -1.84
CA ILE A 242 8.87 9.08 -3.11
C ILE A 242 8.48 10.49 -3.56
N ALA A 243 7.99 11.34 -2.65
CA ALA A 243 7.72 12.74 -2.95
C ALA A 243 9.00 13.50 -3.37
N VAL A 244 10.15 13.21 -2.75
CA VAL A 244 11.44 13.76 -3.18
C VAL A 244 11.81 13.31 -4.59
N ASN A 245 11.65 12.01 -4.90
CA ASN A 245 11.92 11.48 -6.24
C ASN A 245 11.00 12.11 -7.30
N ASN A 246 9.76 12.42 -6.93
CA ASN A 246 8.80 13.12 -7.78
C ASN A 246 9.03 14.65 -7.85
N ARG A 247 10.04 15.18 -7.14
CA ARG A 247 10.33 16.62 -7.02
C ARG A 247 9.18 17.43 -6.39
N GLU A 248 8.36 16.77 -5.56
CA GLU A 248 7.27 17.40 -4.80
C GLU A 248 7.77 17.97 -3.46
N ILE A 249 8.80 17.36 -2.88
CA ILE A 249 9.49 17.82 -1.66
C ILE A 249 10.99 17.93 -1.95
N ALA A 250 11.65 18.96 -1.40
CA ALA A 250 13.07 19.23 -1.69
C ALA A 250 14.04 18.20 -1.09
N SER A 251 13.75 17.70 0.12
CA SER A 251 14.63 16.76 0.82
C SER A 251 13.84 15.88 1.78
N ASN A 252 14.41 14.74 2.17
CA ASN A 252 13.77 13.80 3.08
C ASN A 252 14.25 14.04 4.53
N PRO A 253 13.44 14.64 5.43
CA PRO A 253 13.83 14.89 6.82
C PRO A 253 14.01 13.59 7.63
N PHE A 254 13.47 12.47 7.14
CA PHE A 254 13.66 11.15 7.74
C PHE A 254 14.98 10.48 7.35
N ASP A 255 15.74 11.08 6.43
CA ASP A 255 17.01 10.49 6.02
C ASP A 255 18.05 10.52 7.15
N GLY A 256 18.93 9.52 7.20
CA GLY A 256 19.86 9.31 8.31
C GLY A 256 19.26 8.73 9.60
N PHE A 257 17.96 8.91 9.87
CA PHE A 257 17.31 8.34 11.06
C PHE A 257 17.11 6.83 10.98
N LYS A 258 17.40 6.15 12.09
CA LYS A 258 17.23 4.69 12.23
C LYS A 258 16.82 4.35 13.66
N ILE A 259 15.91 3.39 13.80
CA ILE A 259 15.67 2.72 15.08
C ILE A 259 16.66 1.57 15.19
N VAL A 260 17.61 1.69 16.11
CA VAL A 260 18.52 0.59 16.43
C VAL A 260 17.72 -0.47 17.18
N VAL A 261 17.68 -1.68 16.63
CA VAL A 261 17.13 -2.84 17.33
C VAL A 261 18.25 -3.37 18.23
N PRO A 262 18.08 -3.38 19.56
CA PRO A 262 19.12 -3.86 20.46
C PRO A 262 19.49 -5.32 20.16
N ALA A 263 20.78 -5.65 20.31
CA ALA A 263 21.23 -7.04 20.29
C ALA A 263 20.46 -7.85 21.35
N GLY A 264 20.07 -9.09 21.04
CA GLY A 264 19.21 -9.92 21.91
C GLY A 264 17.70 -9.69 21.74
N ALA A 265 17.24 -8.54 21.23
CA ALA A 265 15.82 -8.33 20.95
C ALA A 265 15.29 -9.24 19.83
N ALA A 266 16.17 -9.66 18.92
CA ALA A 266 15.91 -10.67 17.90
C ALA A 266 15.96 -12.11 18.47
N ASP A 267 16.83 -12.39 19.44
CA ASP A 267 16.99 -13.72 20.06
C ASP A 267 15.79 -14.10 20.93
N LEU A 268 15.06 -13.09 21.44
CA LEU A 268 13.75 -13.28 22.07
C LEU A 268 12.66 -13.73 21.06
N LYS A 269 12.91 -13.61 19.75
CA LYS A 269 11.92 -13.83 18.68
C LYS A 269 12.51 -14.64 17.52
N GLY A 270 12.57 -15.94 17.72
CA GLY A 270 12.65 -16.95 16.66
C GLY A 270 11.59 -18.00 16.89
N TYR A 271 10.97 -18.50 15.83
CA TYR A 271 10.11 -19.67 15.96
C TYR A 271 10.98 -20.87 16.35
N ARG A 272 10.67 -21.52 17.46
CA ARG A 272 11.39 -22.72 17.89
C ARG A 272 10.73 -23.94 17.22
N PRO A 273 11.53 -24.88 16.67
CA PRO A 273 10.98 -26.15 16.24
C PRO A 273 10.37 -26.88 17.44
N PHE A 274 9.33 -27.68 17.20
CA PHE A 274 8.81 -28.61 18.20
C PHE A 274 9.79 -29.76 18.39
N THR A 275 9.89 -30.30 19.60
CA THR A 275 10.67 -31.52 19.82
C THR A 275 9.94 -32.74 19.21
N LYS A 276 10.66 -33.84 18.97
CA LYS A 276 10.03 -35.09 18.48
C LYS A 276 8.90 -35.58 19.40
N PRO A 277 9.04 -35.61 20.74
CA PRO A 277 7.93 -35.92 21.64
C PRO A 277 6.74 -34.97 21.52
N GLU A 278 6.99 -33.66 21.39
CA GLU A 278 5.92 -32.68 21.19
C GLU A 278 5.20 -32.89 19.86
N LEU A 279 5.92 -33.21 18.78
CA LEU A 279 5.31 -33.55 17.50
C LEU A 279 4.42 -34.79 17.63
N VAL A 280 4.86 -35.83 18.33
CA VAL A 280 4.00 -37.00 18.60
C VAL A 280 2.73 -36.57 19.34
N THR A 281 2.84 -35.84 20.45
CA THR A 281 1.67 -35.36 21.21
C THR A 281 0.73 -34.49 20.37
N ILE A 282 1.27 -33.54 19.60
CA ILE A 282 0.49 -32.67 18.71
C ILE A 282 -0.24 -33.51 17.67
N PHE A 283 0.46 -34.40 16.97
CA PHE A 283 -0.10 -35.13 15.84
C PHE A 283 -1.06 -36.25 16.26
N THR A 284 -0.91 -36.80 17.48
CA THR A 284 -1.94 -37.63 18.11
C THR A 284 -3.25 -36.85 18.28
N ALA A 285 -3.19 -35.60 18.75
CA ALA A 285 -4.38 -34.78 18.91
C ALA A 285 -4.96 -34.29 17.56
N VAL A 286 -4.11 -33.87 16.63
CA VAL A 286 -4.50 -33.45 15.27
C VAL A 286 -5.24 -34.57 14.53
N LYS A 287 -4.82 -35.83 14.69
CA LYS A 287 -5.48 -36.98 14.06
C LYS A 287 -6.94 -37.17 14.50
N GLN A 288 -7.30 -36.66 15.69
CA GLN A 288 -8.65 -36.73 16.25
C GLN A 288 -9.53 -35.51 15.86
N GLU A 289 -8.99 -34.53 15.12
CA GLU A 289 -9.77 -33.38 14.67
C GLU A 289 -10.83 -33.81 13.64
N SER A 290 -12.07 -33.38 13.86
CA SER A 290 -13.21 -33.70 12.99
C SER A 290 -13.22 -32.89 11.69
N ARG A 291 -12.65 -31.69 11.70
CA ARG A 291 -12.55 -30.81 10.54
C ARG A 291 -11.33 -31.18 9.70
N GLU A 292 -11.52 -31.30 8.38
CA GLU A 292 -10.49 -31.76 7.46
C GLU A 292 -9.27 -30.83 7.47
N HIS A 293 -9.48 -29.51 7.45
CA HIS A 293 -8.37 -28.56 7.50
C HIS A 293 -7.58 -28.62 8.80
N ASN A 294 -8.25 -28.82 9.95
CA ASN A 294 -7.58 -28.94 11.24
C ASN A 294 -6.72 -30.21 11.31
N ARG A 295 -7.20 -31.29 10.70
CA ARG A 295 -6.49 -32.57 10.62
C ARG A 295 -5.33 -32.53 9.63
N LEU A 296 -5.52 -32.00 8.42
CA LEU A 296 -4.57 -32.15 7.31
C LEU A 296 -3.58 -31.00 7.15
N LEU A 297 -3.95 -29.75 7.49
CA LEU A 297 -3.01 -28.62 7.38
C LEU A 297 -1.73 -28.82 8.22
N PRO A 298 -1.76 -29.33 9.47
CA PRO A 298 -0.54 -29.61 10.21
C PRO A 298 0.40 -30.58 9.47
N TYR A 299 -0.12 -31.67 8.89
CA TYR A 299 0.70 -32.62 8.13
C TYR A 299 1.29 -31.96 6.88
N ILE A 300 0.49 -31.20 6.12
CA ILE A 300 0.98 -30.46 4.94
C ILE A 300 2.10 -29.51 5.36
N LEU A 301 1.93 -28.74 6.44
CA LEU A 301 2.92 -27.77 6.90
C LEU A 301 4.23 -28.43 7.36
N LEU A 302 4.14 -29.55 8.08
CA LEU A 302 5.31 -30.27 8.58
C LEU A 302 6.07 -30.98 7.45
N LEU A 303 5.36 -31.62 6.52
CA LEU A 303 5.97 -32.50 5.51
C LEU A 303 6.41 -31.76 4.25
N THR A 304 5.82 -30.59 3.97
CA THR A 304 6.21 -29.75 2.82
C THR A 304 7.00 -28.52 3.21
N GLY A 305 6.94 -28.15 4.50
CA GLY A 305 7.49 -26.90 5.00
C GLY A 305 6.83 -25.65 4.39
N CYS A 306 5.70 -25.74 3.67
CA CYS A 306 5.05 -24.59 3.02
C CYS A 306 4.60 -23.52 4.03
N ARG A 307 4.21 -22.33 3.55
CA ARG A 307 3.62 -21.32 4.43
C ARG A 307 2.15 -21.67 4.68
N LEU A 308 1.64 -21.40 5.88
CA LEU A 308 0.21 -21.57 6.18
C LEU A 308 -0.69 -20.83 5.19
N ALA A 309 -0.31 -19.60 4.81
CA ALA A 309 -1.03 -18.83 3.81
C ALA A 309 -1.09 -19.54 2.44
N GLU A 310 -0.08 -20.32 2.08
CA GLU A 310 -0.10 -21.12 0.84
C GLU A 310 -1.05 -22.31 1.02
N ALA A 311 -0.92 -23.07 2.13
CA ALA A 311 -1.70 -24.27 2.39
C ALA A 311 -3.22 -24.04 2.45
N VAL A 312 -3.68 -22.95 3.07
CA VAL A 312 -5.13 -22.63 3.16
C VAL A 312 -5.74 -22.22 1.82
N GLN A 313 -4.90 -21.88 0.83
CA GLN A 313 -5.35 -21.49 -0.52
C GLN A 313 -5.36 -22.67 -1.50
N LEU A 314 -4.89 -23.87 -1.10
CA LEU A 314 -4.82 -25.03 -1.99
C LEU A 314 -6.15 -25.31 -2.67
N ARG A 315 -6.07 -25.70 -3.94
CA ARG A 315 -7.19 -26.04 -4.81
C ARG A 315 -7.16 -27.53 -5.11
N THR A 316 -8.30 -28.07 -5.49
CA THR A 316 -8.41 -29.48 -5.91
C THR A 316 -7.49 -29.78 -7.10
N LYS A 317 -7.33 -28.82 -8.03
CA LYS A 317 -6.42 -28.88 -9.19
C LYS A 317 -4.93 -28.79 -8.87
N ASP A 318 -4.56 -28.35 -7.67
CA ASP A 318 -3.15 -28.20 -7.28
C ASP A 318 -2.53 -29.55 -6.88
N ILE A 319 -3.33 -30.55 -6.52
CA ILE A 319 -2.85 -31.91 -6.27
C ILE A 319 -2.82 -32.65 -7.61
N GLN A 320 -1.63 -33.07 -8.04
CA GLN A 320 -1.40 -33.66 -9.36
C GLN A 320 -0.48 -34.87 -9.27
N GLN A 321 -0.46 -35.69 -10.32
CA GLN A 321 0.38 -36.87 -10.43
C GLN A 321 1.20 -36.79 -11.71
N THR A 322 2.49 -37.13 -11.65
CA THR A 322 3.30 -37.28 -12.87
C THR A 322 2.92 -38.56 -13.61
N GLU A 323 3.33 -38.67 -14.87
CA GLU A 323 3.19 -39.92 -15.66
C GLU A 323 3.88 -41.11 -15.00
N LYS A 324 4.92 -40.86 -14.17
CA LYS A 324 5.63 -41.89 -13.40
C LYS A 324 4.91 -42.29 -12.10
N GLY A 325 3.78 -41.66 -11.79
CA GLY A 325 2.99 -41.94 -10.60
C GLY A 325 3.35 -41.11 -9.36
N THR A 326 4.28 -40.16 -9.45
CA THR A 326 4.66 -39.31 -8.30
C THR A 326 3.57 -38.28 -8.03
N TRP A 327 2.95 -38.35 -6.86
CA TRP A 327 2.02 -37.32 -6.38
C TRP A 327 2.78 -36.07 -5.93
N PHE A 328 2.27 -34.89 -6.31
CA PHE A 328 2.84 -33.60 -5.93
C PHE A 328 1.77 -32.52 -5.74
N ILE A 329 2.14 -31.49 -5.00
CA ILE A 329 1.41 -30.23 -4.86
C ILE A 329 2.04 -29.21 -5.82
N ASN A 330 1.27 -28.74 -6.79
CA ASN A 330 1.61 -27.65 -7.70
C ASN A 330 1.32 -26.31 -7.04
N TRP A 331 2.35 -25.65 -6.51
CA TRP A 331 2.23 -24.28 -6.02
C TRP A 331 2.42 -23.34 -7.19
N GLU A 332 1.31 -22.84 -7.74
CA GLU A 332 1.31 -21.97 -8.91
C GLU A 332 0.61 -20.66 -8.60
N HIS A 333 1.35 -19.56 -8.73
CA HIS A 333 0.81 -18.23 -8.52
C HIS A 333 -0.24 -17.91 -9.59
N GLU A 334 -1.44 -17.56 -9.15
CA GLU A 334 -2.57 -17.20 -10.01
C GLU A 334 -3.32 -16.06 -9.33
N ALA A 335 -3.03 -14.82 -9.71
CA ALA A 335 -3.61 -13.64 -9.06
C ALA A 335 -5.07 -13.39 -9.48
N ILE A 336 -5.45 -13.84 -10.67
CA ILE A 336 -6.77 -13.61 -11.29
C ILE A 336 -7.44 -14.96 -11.52
N GLY A 337 -8.69 -15.09 -11.07
CA GLY A 337 -9.51 -16.30 -11.26
C GLY A 337 -10.53 -16.47 -10.14
N THR A 338 -11.42 -17.46 -10.27
CA THR A 338 -12.45 -17.76 -9.26
C THR A 338 -11.82 -18.17 -7.91
N TYR A 339 -10.65 -18.81 -7.95
CA TYR A 339 -9.90 -19.28 -6.79
C TYR A 339 -8.43 -18.86 -6.90
N PRO A 340 -8.09 -17.58 -6.60
CA PRO A 340 -6.72 -17.07 -6.76
C PRO A 340 -5.74 -17.79 -5.81
N MET A 341 -4.48 -17.94 -6.22
CA MET A 341 -3.39 -18.43 -5.39
C MET A 341 -2.28 -17.38 -5.32
N LEU A 342 -2.14 -16.73 -4.17
CA LEU A 342 -1.14 -15.69 -3.97
C LEU A 342 0.10 -16.25 -3.26
N LEU A 343 1.21 -16.34 -4.00
CA LEU A 343 2.51 -16.72 -3.47
C LEU A 343 3.34 -15.47 -3.14
N LYS A 344 4.16 -15.54 -2.07
CA LYS A 344 4.86 -14.37 -1.51
C LYS A 344 5.74 -13.61 -2.52
N THR A 345 6.39 -14.35 -3.42
CA THR A 345 7.27 -13.77 -4.46
C THR A 345 6.69 -13.98 -5.86
N LYS A 346 5.36 -14.09 -5.96
CA LYS A 346 4.62 -14.29 -7.21
C LYS A 346 5.15 -15.52 -7.97
N ASP A 347 5.23 -15.44 -9.29
CA ASP A 347 5.66 -16.54 -10.18
C ASP A 347 7.03 -17.10 -9.84
N SER A 348 7.90 -16.29 -9.23
CA SER A 348 9.23 -16.75 -8.81
C SER A 348 9.18 -17.79 -7.67
N ASN A 349 8.00 -18.02 -7.07
CA ASN A 349 7.78 -19.06 -6.06
C ASN A 349 7.11 -20.32 -6.63
N ASN A 350 6.85 -20.38 -7.93
CA ASN A 350 6.18 -21.52 -8.56
C ASN A 350 7.04 -22.77 -8.41
N ARG A 351 6.45 -23.86 -7.90
CA ARG A 351 7.17 -25.10 -7.60
C ARG A 351 6.23 -26.30 -7.50
N LYS A 352 6.75 -27.48 -7.85
CA LYS A 352 6.09 -28.78 -7.73
C LYS A 352 6.69 -29.54 -6.55
N MET A 353 6.00 -29.52 -5.41
CA MET A 353 6.44 -30.18 -4.18
C MET A 353 5.92 -31.61 -4.14
N PRO A 354 6.77 -32.66 -4.21
CA PRO A 354 6.30 -34.04 -4.07
C PRO A 354 5.64 -34.28 -2.71
N ILE A 355 4.74 -35.26 -2.66
CA ILE A 355 3.99 -35.64 -1.46
C ILE A 355 4.67 -36.84 -0.82
N HIS A 356 5.12 -36.67 0.42
CA HIS A 356 5.70 -37.75 1.22
C HIS A 356 4.65 -38.85 1.48
N GLN A 357 5.04 -40.14 1.50
CA GLN A 357 4.08 -41.25 1.69
C GLN A 357 3.21 -41.08 2.94
N LYS A 358 3.80 -40.70 4.07
CA LYS A 358 3.08 -40.36 5.31
C LYS A 358 1.92 -39.37 5.14
N LEU A 359 2.02 -38.40 4.22
CA LEU A 359 0.94 -37.45 3.93
C LEU A 359 -0.17 -38.07 3.07
N ILE A 360 0.17 -39.04 2.22
CA ILE A 360 -0.82 -39.85 1.50
C ILE A 360 -1.60 -40.69 2.52
N ASP A 361 -0.89 -41.33 3.45
CA ASP A 361 -1.47 -42.22 4.47
C ASP A 361 -2.43 -41.49 5.43
N THR A 362 -2.38 -40.15 5.51
CA THR A 362 -3.33 -39.37 6.30
C THR A 362 -4.69 -39.18 5.61
N GLY A 363 -4.84 -39.68 4.38
CA GLY A 363 -6.03 -39.54 3.55
C GLY A 363 -6.08 -38.22 2.78
N LEU A 364 -4.94 -37.56 2.51
CA LEU A 364 -4.92 -36.32 1.72
C LEU A 364 -5.57 -36.54 0.33
N LEU A 365 -5.31 -37.69 -0.28
CA LEU A 365 -5.82 -38.03 -1.60
C LEU A 365 -7.30 -38.45 -1.59
N ASP A 366 -7.87 -38.72 -0.41
CA ASP A 366 -9.26 -39.15 -0.24
C ASP A 366 -10.25 -37.98 -0.18
N ILE A 367 -9.75 -36.74 -0.06
CA ILE A 367 -10.60 -35.54 -0.16
C ILE A 367 -11.30 -35.54 -1.52
N ASP A 368 -12.58 -35.19 -1.53
CA ASP A 368 -13.33 -35.06 -2.78
C ASP A 368 -12.78 -33.93 -3.66
N ARG A 369 -12.02 -34.35 -4.68
CA ARG A 369 -11.33 -33.49 -5.64
C ARG A 369 -12.05 -33.38 -6.99
N ARG A 370 -13.25 -33.97 -7.13
CA ARG A 370 -14.00 -34.01 -8.41
C ARG A 370 -14.59 -32.68 -8.83
N GLY A 371 -14.74 -31.73 -7.90
CA GLY A 371 -15.18 -30.37 -8.18
C GLY A 371 -14.01 -29.38 -8.32
N GLU A 372 -14.19 -28.36 -9.13
CA GLU A 372 -13.30 -27.19 -9.13
C GLU A 372 -13.53 -26.37 -7.86
N GLY A 373 -12.46 -26.04 -7.14
CA GLY A 373 -12.58 -25.27 -5.90
C GLY A 373 -11.37 -25.33 -5.00
N ARG A 374 -11.54 -24.81 -3.79
CA ARG A 374 -10.57 -24.97 -2.70
C ARG A 374 -10.56 -26.42 -2.23
N LEU A 375 -9.37 -26.90 -1.90
CA LEU A 375 -9.15 -28.22 -1.33
C LEU A 375 -9.84 -28.32 0.05
N PHE A 376 -9.72 -27.27 0.86
CA PHE A 376 -10.40 -27.15 2.16
C PHE A 376 -11.62 -26.24 2.02
N LYS A 377 -12.81 -26.85 1.95
CA LYS A 377 -14.09 -26.13 1.81
C LYS A 377 -14.62 -25.59 3.15
N ASP A 378 -14.07 -26.07 4.26
CA ASP A 378 -14.52 -25.83 5.64
C ASP A 378 -13.73 -24.72 6.36
N ILE A 379 -12.86 -24.00 5.65
CA ILE A 379 -12.12 -22.84 6.17
C ILE A 379 -12.04 -21.70 5.14
N SER A 380 -12.05 -20.46 5.63
CA SER A 380 -11.67 -19.30 4.82
C SER A 380 -10.16 -19.26 4.53
N GLN A 381 -9.75 -18.48 3.52
CA GLN A 381 -8.32 -18.27 3.20
C GLN A 381 -7.59 -17.42 4.26
N ASN A 382 -8.30 -16.93 5.28
CA ASN A 382 -7.70 -16.20 6.38
C ASN A 382 -6.98 -17.17 7.33
N THR A 383 -5.66 -17.01 7.43
CA THR A 383 -4.81 -17.83 8.30
C THR A 383 -5.12 -17.67 9.79
N ASN A 384 -5.80 -16.60 10.20
CA ASN A 384 -6.09 -16.31 11.60
C ASN A 384 -6.97 -17.39 12.23
N THR A 385 -7.99 -17.88 11.52
CA THR A 385 -8.91 -18.91 12.05
C THR A 385 -8.14 -20.15 12.46
N PHE A 386 -7.34 -20.70 11.56
CA PHE A 386 -6.50 -21.87 11.86
C PHE A 386 -5.40 -21.56 12.90
N SER A 387 -4.75 -20.39 12.81
CA SER A 387 -3.67 -20.03 13.75
C SER A 387 -4.17 -19.89 15.18
N THR A 388 -5.37 -19.34 15.37
CA THR A 388 -6.03 -19.26 16.68
C THR A 388 -6.41 -20.65 17.18
N HIS A 389 -7.08 -21.46 16.35
CA HIS A 389 -7.42 -22.85 16.70
C HIS A 389 -6.19 -23.66 17.12
N PHE A 390 -5.14 -23.63 16.31
CA PHE A 390 -3.90 -24.34 16.60
C PHE A 390 -3.20 -23.80 17.86
N THR A 391 -3.27 -22.50 18.12
CA THR A 391 -2.76 -21.92 19.38
C THR A 391 -3.50 -22.48 20.58
N GLU A 392 -4.83 -22.57 20.53
CA GLU A 392 -5.63 -23.15 21.61
C GLU A 392 -5.37 -24.66 21.76
N LEU A 393 -5.14 -25.39 20.67
CA LEU A 393 -4.68 -26.78 20.73
C LEU A 393 -3.35 -26.89 21.48
N LEU A 394 -2.34 -26.09 21.12
CA LEU A 394 -1.04 -26.11 21.79
C LEU A 394 -1.12 -25.75 23.28
N LYS A 395 -2.02 -24.83 23.66
CA LYS A 395 -2.26 -24.49 25.07
C LYS A 395 -2.87 -25.66 25.84
N ARG A 396 -3.87 -26.33 25.27
CA ARG A 396 -4.48 -27.53 25.88
C ARG A 396 -3.48 -28.67 26.08
N LEU A 397 -2.47 -28.76 25.21
CA LEU A 397 -1.41 -29.75 25.29
C LEU A 397 -0.21 -29.32 26.17
N ASP A 398 -0.25 -28.12 26.78
CA ASP A 398 0.85 -27.54 27.55
C ASP A 398 2.17 -27.38 26.76
N ILE A 399 2.07 -27.15 25.44
CA ILE A 399 3.23 -26.97 24.54
C ILE A 399 3.40 -25.51 24.12
N TRP A 400 2.36 -24.69 24.24
CA TRP A 400 2.37 -23.33 23.70
C TRP A 400 3.38 -22.41 24.39
N GLU A 401 4.26 -21.81 23.60
CA GLU A 401 5.17 -20.75 24.05
C GLU A 401 4.93 -19.46 23.26
N LYS A 402 4.55 -18.40 23.98
CA LYS A 402 4.18 -17.10 23.40
C LYS A 402 5.22 -16.61 22.40
N LYS A 403 4.78 -16.44 21.14
CA LYS A 403 5.60 -15.94 20.01
C LYS A 403 6.79 -16.83 19.62
N LYS A 404 6.91 -18.05 20.15
CA LYS A 404 7.99 -19.00 19.79
C LYS A 404 7.47 -20.29 19.17
N LYS A 405 6.42 -20.89 19.72
CA LYS A 405 5.81 -22.11 19.17
C LYS A 405 4.47 -21.82 18.54
N VAL A 406 4.43 -21.85 17.21
CA VAL A 406 3.25 -21.53 16.38
C VAL A 406 3.25 -22.39 15.11
N THR A 407 2.28 -22.20 14.22
CA THR A 407 2.20 -22.92 12.93
C THR A 407 3.48 -22.82 12.09
N HIS A 408 4.19 -21.69 12.13
CA HIS A 408 5.46 -21.53 11.41
C HIS A 408 6.61 -22.37 11.96
N SER A 409 6.51 -22.88 13.20
CA SER A 409 7.50 -23.81 13.77
C SER A 409 7.61 -25.09 12.95
N PHE A 410 6.51 -25.56 12.34
CA PHE A 410 6.54 -26.73 11.45
C PHE A 410 7.47 -26.57 10.26
N ARG A 411 7.61 -25.36 9.70
CA ARG A 411 8.57 -25.10 8.62
C ARG A 411 10.02 -25.23 9.09
N ASN A 412 10.30 -24.92 10.35
CA ASN A 412 11.63 -25.15 10.93
C ASN A 412 11.86 -26.66 11.14
N ASN A 413 10.88 -27.36 11.73
CA ASN A 413 10.93 -28.81 11.84
C ASN A 413 11.16 -29.50 10.48
N ALA A 414 10.44 -29.11 9.43
CA ALA A 414 10.63 -29.62 8.07
C ALA A 414 12.08 -29.48 7.61
N LYS A 415 12.65 -28.28 7.75
CA LYS A 415 14.04 -28.00 7.37
C LYS A 415 15.06 -28.78 8.18
N ASP A 416 14.79 -29.01 9.46
CA ASP A 416 15.66 -29.78 10.34
C ASP A 416 15.61 -31.26 9.98
N MET A 417 14.44 -31.84 9.74
CA MET A 417 14.30 -33.21 9.23
C MET A 417 14.99 -33.40 7.87
N TRP A 418 14.94 -32.40 6.99
CA TRP A 418 15.68 -32.45 5.73
C TRP A 418 17.20 -32.37 5.91
N ARG A 419 17.68 -31.69 6.95
CA ARG A 419 19.11 -31.67 7.30
C ARG A 419 19.57 -32.99 7.87
N GLU A 420 18.75 -33.62 8.71
CA GLU A 420 19.06 -34.90 9.34
C GLU A 420 19.34 -36.03 8.34
N VAL A 421 18.75 -35.96 7.14
CA VAL A 421 18.98 -36.91 6.05
C VAL A 421 19.82 -36.33 4.90
N ASP A 422 20.59 -35.28 5.17
CA ASP A 422 21.55 -34.67 4.23
C ASP A 422 20.94 -34.24 2.88
N ILE A 423 19.72 -33.70 2.89
CA ILE A 423 19.12 -33.13 1.67
C ILE A 423 19.89 -31.84 1.31
N PRO A 424 20.43 -31.74 0.07
CA PRO A 424 21.15 -30.56 -0.40
C PRO A 424 20.37 -29.25 -0.27
N LEU A 425 21.08 -28.12 -0.16
CA LEU A 425 20.45 -26.80 0.05
C LEU A 425 19.56 -26.36 -1.11
N ASP A 426 19.98 -26.59 -2.35
CA ASP A 426 19.23 -26.33 -3.57
C ASP A 426 17.92 -27.12 -3.62
N VAL A 427 17.93 -28.42 -3.26
CA VAL A 427 16.74 -29.26 -3.14
C VAL A 427 15.79 -28.72 -2.06
N ARG A 428 16.31 -28.36 -0.87
CA ARG A 428 15.49 -27.75 0.20
C ARG A 428 14.90 -26.40 -0.21
N ASN A 429 15.65 -25.60 -0.97
CA ASN A 429 15.17 -24.34 -1.51
C ASN A 429 14.08 -24.56 -2.57
N ALA A 430 14.22 -25.58 -3.42
CA ALA A 430 13.22 -26.00 -4.39
C ALA A 430 11.91 -26.45 -3.71
N PHE A 431 11.97 -27.19 -2.60
CA PHE A 431 10.77 -27.54 -1.80
C PHE A 431 10.01 -26.31 -1.28
N THR A 432 10.75 -25.27 -0.89
CA THR A 432 10.22 -24.15 -0.10
C THR A 432 10.08 -22.83 -0.85
N GLY A 433 10.47 -22.80 -2.13
CA GLY A 433 10.47 -21.63 -3.00
C GLY A 433 11.34 -20.50 -2.48
N HIS A 434 12.51 -20.82 -1.89
CA HIS A 434 13.52 -19.80 -1.57
C HIS A 434 14.41 -19.57 -2.79
N ALA A 435 14.69 -18.30 -3.09
CA ALA A 435 15.70 -17.96 -4.08
C ALA A 435 17.09 -18.37 -3.59
N ALA A 436 17.92 -18.89 -4.51
CA ALA A 436 19.33 -19.13 -4.24
C ALA A 436 20.07 -17.81 -3.92
N VAL A 437 21.12 -17.91 -3.11
CA VAL A 437 21.94 -16.76 -2.70
C VAL A 437 23.08 -16.61 -3.71
N GLY A 438 23.03 -15.55 -4.53
CA GLY A 438 24.02 -15.28 -5.58
C GLY A 438 23.37 -15.04 -6.94
N VAL A 439 23.95 -14.20 -7.79
CA VAL A 439 23.34 -13.81 -9.09
C VAL A 439 23.33 -14.98 -10.08
N GLY A 440 24.37 -15.83 -10.07
CA GLY A 440 24.51 -16.98 -10.99
C GLY A 440 23.62 -18.19 -10.67
N GLU A 441 23.27 -18.42 -9.40
CA GLU A 441 22.47 -19.59 -8.99
C GLU A 441 20.96 -19.35 -8.97
N ARG A 442 20.50 -18.08 -9.06
CA ARG A 442 19.07 -17.74 -9.05
C ARG A 442 18.29 -18.38 -10.20
N SER A 443 18.94 -18.61 -11.34
CA SER A 443 18.36 -19.30 -12.50
C SER A 443 18.40 -20.82 -12.37
N TYR A 444 19.46 -21.38 -11.77
CA TYR A 444 19.66 -22.83 -11.65
C TYR A 444 18.62 -23.52 -10.74
N GLY A 445 18.17 -22.86 -9.67
CA GLY A 445 17.18 -23.44 -8.75
C GLY A 445 15.74 -23.54 -9.31
N VAL A 446 15.41 -22.76 -10.35
CA VAL A 446 14.05 -22.70 -10.93
C VAL A 446 13.68 -24.02 -11.62
N GLY A 447 14.62 -24.60 -12.36
CA GLY A 447 14.41 -25.88 -13.05
C GLY A 447 14.16 -27.03 -12.09
N LEU A 448 14.95 -27.12 -11.01
CA LEU A 448 14.83 -28.18 -10.00
C LEU A 448 13.45 -28.18 -9.32
N GLY A 449 12.90 -26.99 -9.04
CA GLY A 449 11.55 -26.84 -8.48
C GLY A 449 10.43 -27.37 -9.38
N GLN A 450 10.71 -27.68 -10.65
CA GLN A 450 9.76 -28.23 -11.61
C GLN A 450 9.94 -29.74 -11.85
N MET A 451 10.82 -30.41 -11.10
CA MET A 451 11.16 -31.83 -11.25
C MET A 451 10.68 -32.67 -10.05
N PRO A 452 9.35 -32.86 -9.86
CA PRO A 452 8.81 -33.53 -8.67
C PRO A 452 9.30 -34.97 -8.51
N ASP A 453 9.55 -35.71 -9.60
CA ASP A 453 10.10 -37.08 -9.53
C ASP A 453 11.50 -37.10 -8.88
N LYS A 454 12.39 -36.19 -9.31
CA LYS A 454 13.76 -36.09 -8.76
C LYS A 454 13.73 -35.63 -7.31
N LEU A 455 12.87 -34.66 -7.01
CA LEU A 455 12.64 -34.16 -5.67
C LEU A 455 12.11 -35.25 -4.73
N ASN A 456 11.29 -36.17 -5.25
CA ASN A 456 10.70 -37.27 -4.49
C ASN A 456 11.77 -38.27 -4.01
N GLU A 457 12.80 -38.53 -4.81
CA GLU A 457 13.95 -39.37 -4.40
C GLU A 457 14.60 -38.89 -3.11
N TYR A 458 14.67 -37.57 -2.88
CA TYR A 458 15.17 -37.01 -1.63
C TYR A 458 14.12 -37.02 -0.52
N LEU A 459 12.88 -36.67 -0.85
CA LEU A 459 11.84 -36.51 0.16
C LEU A 459 11.54 -37.83 0.87
N GLN A 460 11.49 -38.96 0.16
CA GLN A 460 11.16 -40.26 0.75
C GLN A 460 12.28 -40.85 1.62
N ARG A 461 13.47 -40.22 1.70
CA ARG A 461 14.55 -40.63 2.61
C ARG A 461 14.25 -40.26 4.07
N ILE A 462 13.26 -39.42 4.31
CA ILE A 462 12.91 -38.93 5.65
C ILE A 462 12.13 -40.03 6.39
N ASP A 463 12.74 -40.63 7.42
CA ASP A 463 12.00 -41.54 8.29
C ASP A 463 11.08 -40.75 9.23
N ILE A 464 9.78 -40.88 8.97
CA ILE A 464 8.70 -40.27 9.75
C ILE A 464 7.66 -41.31 10.21
N SER A 465 8.06 -42.57 10.26
CA SER A 465 7.23 -43.68 10.75
C SER A 465 6.73 -43.48 12.19
N TRP A 466 7.47 -42.71 12.98
CA TRP A 466 7.16 -42.34 14.36
C TRP A 466 6.06 -41.29 14.52
N LEU A 467 5.70 -40.56 13.45
CA LEU A 467 4.62 -39.57 13.51
C LEU A 467 3.28 -40.34 13.53
N PRO A 468 2.34 -40.04 14.44
CA PRO A 468 0.99 -40.62 14.45
C PRO A 468 0.23 -40.44 13.13
#